data_AF-A0A7C8DTY2-F1
#
_entry.id   AF-A0A7C8DTY2-F1
#
_cell.length_a   1.000
_cell.length_b   1.000
_cell.length_c   1.000
_cell.angle_alpha   90.00
_cell.angle_beta   90.00
_cell.angle_gamma   90.00
#
_symmetry.space_group_name_H-M   'P 1'
#
loop_
_entity.id
_entity.type
_entity.pdbx_description
1 polymer ?
#
loop_
_entity_poly.entity_id
_entity_poly.type
_entity_poly.pdbx_seq_one_letter_code
_entity_poly.pdbx_strand_id
1 'polypeptide(L)'
;RPDLCIGTDPFHTPDDLASYVKAEAEALGMSAAINMPFAGALVPAAYYKKRKSVVAIMLEVNRRLYMDERTGKKSAGFAETKRKVEQLIASIEQWQGEGFMEREIMMQTTG
;
A
#
# COMPACT_ATOMS: atom_id res chain seq x y z
N ARG A 1 8.40 13.82 -3.98
CA ARG A 1 7.35 12.91 -3.50
C ARG A 1 8.02 11.63 -3.02
N PRO A 2 7.59 11.02 -1.91
CA PRO A 2 8.10 9.72 -1.45
C PRO A 2 8.08 8.67 -2.56
N ASP A 3 8.81 7.58 -2.36
CA ASP A 3 8.81 6.44 -3.26
C ASP A 3 7.50 5.66 -3.15
N LEU A 4 6.92 5.63 -1.94
CA LEU A 4 5.63 5.04 -1.63
C LEU A 4 4.76 6.01 -0.81
N CYS A 5 3.55 6.27 -1.27
CA CYS A 5 2.50 6.92 -0.47
C CYS A 5 1.49 5.87 0.01
N ILE A 6 1.18 5.87 1.30
CA ILE A 6 0.27 4.92 1.95
C ILE A 6 -1.02 5.65 2.30
N GLY A 7 -2.13 5.24 1.70
CA GLY A 7 -3.45 5.80 1.98
C GLY A 7 -4.24 4.93 2.95
N THR A 8 -4.89 5.55 3.93
CA THR A 8 -5.71 4.86 4.95
C THR A 8 -7.18 5.30 4.91
N ASP A 9 -8.08 4.41 5.33
CA ASP A 9 -9.46 4.71 5.65
C ASP A 9 -9.70 4.38 7.15
N PRO A 10 -10.15 5.31 8.00
CA PRO A 10 -10.28 5.06 9.44
C PRO A 10 -11.25 3.94 9.85
N PHE A 11 -12.15 3.51 8.96
CA PHE A 11 -13.06 2.40 9.23
C PHE A 11 -12.46 1.06 8.79
N HIS A 12 -11.67 1.06 7.72
CA HIS A 12 -11.16 -0.14 7.06
C HIS A 12 -9.67 -0.39 7.22
N THR A 13 -8.88 0.58 7.67
CA THR A 13 -7.45 0.44 7.90
C THR A 13 -7.19 0.36 9.41
N PRO A 14 -6.80 -0.81 9.95
CA PRO A 14 -6.30 -0.93 11.32
C PRO A 14 -5.16 0.05 11.59
N ASP A 15 -5.11 0.59 12.81
CA ASP A 15 -4.18 1.67 13.18
C ASP A 15 -2.70 1.26 13.05
N ASP A 16 -2.40 0.00 13.35
CA ASP A 16 -1.05 -0.56 13.29
C ASP A 16 -0.63 -0.97 11.87
N LEU A 17 -1.58 -1.30 10.99
CA LEU A 17 -1.28 -1.76 9.62
C LEU A 17 -0.50 -0.71 8.82
N ALA A 18 -0.93 0.55 8.81
CA ALA A 18 -0.26 1.59 8.04
C ALA A 18 1.18 1.85 8.53
N SER A 19 1.39 1.77 9.84
CA SER A 19 2.71 1.90 10.46
C SER A 19 3.61 0.72 10.13
N TYR A 20 3.06 -0.50 10.16
CA TYR A 20 3.74 -1.71 9.74
C TYR A 20 4.20 -1.63 8.28
N VAL A 21 3.28 -1.30 7.35
CA VAL A 21 3.60 -1.14 5.93
C VAL A 21 4.69 -0.09 5.69
N LYS A 22 4.61 1.04 6.40
CA LYS A 22 5.64 2.08 6.30
C LYS A 22 7.02 1.55 6.71
N ALA A 23 7.11 0.84 7.83
CA ALA A 23 8.37 0.29 8.32
C ALA A 23 8.96 -0.75 7.36
N GLU A 24 8.14 -1.66 6.83
CA GLU A 24 8.56 -2.66 5.85
C GLU A 24 9.05 -2.01 4.54
N ALA A 25 8.35 -0.98 4.06
CA ALA A 25 8.78 -0.21 2.89
C ALA A 25 10.14 0.47 3.11
N GLU A 26 10.36 1.07 4.28
CA GLU A 26 11.62 1.71 4.66
C GLU A 26 12.76 0.69 4.82
N ALA A 27 12.49 -0.52 5.34
CA ALA A 27 13.45 -1.61 5.41
C ALA A 27 13.89 -2.12 4.02
N LEU A 28 13.00 -2.01 3.01
CA LEU A 28 13.32 -2.27 1.60
C LEU A 28 14.03 -1.09 0.90
N GLY A 29 14.37 -0.04 1.65
CA GLY A 29 15.08 1.14 1.15
C GLY A 29 14.21 2.08 0.32
N MET A 30 12.89 2.08 0.52
CA MET A 30 11.98 3.05 -0.10
C MET A 30 11.64 4.16 0.89
N SER A 31 11.61 5.41 0.43
CA SER A 31 11.01 6.50 1.23
C SER A 31 9.48 6.35 1.25
N ALA A 32 8.86 6.37 2.43
CA ALA A 32 7.42 6.16 2.59
C ALA A 32 6.74 7.25 3.42
N ALA A 33 5.51 7.62 3.07
CA ALA A 33 4.69 8.54 3.87
C ALA A 33 3.23 8.09 3.91
N ILE A 34 2.57 8.35 5.05
CA ILE A 34 1.15 8.02 5.27
C ILE A 34 0.30 9.27 5.00
N ASN A 35 -0.79 9.10 4.23
CA ASN A 35 -1.80 10.11 3.93
C ASN A 35 -1.24 11.43 3.36
N MET A 36 -0.15 11.34 2.59
CA MET A 36 0.53 12.49 2.01
C MET A 36 0.73 12.28 0.50
N PRO A 37 0.33 13.23 -0.36
CA PRO A 37 -0.36 14.50 -0.07
C PRO A 37 -1.86 14.35 0.25
N PHE A 38 -2.44 13.16 0.04
CA PHE A 38 -3.86 12.89 0.25
C PHE A 38 -4.06 11.64 1.11
N ALA A 39 -5.15 11.63 1.86
CA ALA A 39 -5.62 10.47 2.61
C ALA A 39 -6.67 9.67 1.81
N GLY A 40 -6.93 8.44 2.25
CA GLY A 40 -7.98 7.57 1.70
C GLY A 40 -7.45 6.24 1.21
N ALA A 41 -8.29 5.20 1.28
CA ALA A 41 -8.09 3.94 0.60
C ALA A 41 -9.32 3.62 -0.26
N LEU A 42 -9.10 3.02 -1.44
CA LEU A 42 -10.21 2.59 -2.29
C LEU A 42 -10.86 1.34 -1.67
N VAL A 43 -12.09 1.51 -1.21
CA VAL A 43 -12.91 0.43 -0.65
C VAL A 43 -14.10 0.19 -1.59
N PRO A 44 -14.39 -1.05 -2.01
CA PRO A 44 -15.57 -1.31 -2.83
C PRO A 44 -16.85 -0.81 -2.16
N ALA A 45 -17.74 -0.17 -2.93
CA ALA A 45 -18.96 0.45 -2.42
C ALA A 45 -19.90 -0.51 -1.67
N ALA A 46 -19.82 -1.81 -1.98
CA ALA A 46 -20.54 -2.86 -1.26
C ALA A 46 -20.14 -2.97 0.22
N TYR A 47 -18.88 -2.64 0.56
CA TYR A 47 -18.29 -2.83 1.88
C TYR A 47 -18.01 -1.53 2.64
N TYR A 48 -17.94 -0.40 1.93
CA TYR A 48 -17.62 0.90 2.50
C TYR A 48 -18.48 1.24 3.73
N LYS A 49 -17.83 1.37 4.89
CA LYS A 49 -18.42 1.66 6.20
C LYS A 49 -19.51 0.69 6.66
N LYS A 50 -19.54 -0.53 6.10
CA LYS A 50 -20.56 -1.55 6.39
C LYS A 50 -19.98 -2.76 7.12
N ARG A 51 -18.76 -3.18 6.79
CA ARG A 51 -18.12 -4.38 7.36
C ARG A 51 -16.69 -4.09 7.79
N LYS A 52 -16.41 -4.09 9.10
CA LYS A 52 -15.06 -3.92 9.65
C LYS A 52 -14.13 -5.12 9.41
N SER A 53 -14.69 -6.28 9.08
CA SER A 53 -13.92 -7.47 8.68
C SER A 53 -13.21 -7.28 7.33
N VAL A 54 -13.60 -6.26 6.55
CA VAL A 54 -12.91 -5.90 5.30
C VAL A 54 -11.83 -4.88 5.65
N VAL A 55 -10.58 -5.30 5.49
CA VAL A 55 -9.41 -4.44 5.69
C VAL A 55 -8.97 -3.88 4.34
N ALA A 56 -8.68 -2.58 4.31
CA ALA A 56 -8.20 -1.88 3.12
C ALA A 56 -7.00 -0.98 3.44
N ILE A 57 -6.05 -0.93 2.51
CA ILE A 57 -4.91 -0.02 2.52
C ILE A 57 -4.54 0.28 1.06
N MET A 58 -4.16 1.52 0.78
CA MET A 58 -3.74 1.94 -0.57
C MET A 58 -2.23 2.12 -0.64
N LEU A 59 -1.60 1.52 -1.65
CA LEU A 59 -0.18 1.67 -1.94
C LEU A 59 0.01 2.40 -3.27
N GLU A 60 0.45 3.65 -3.21
CA GLU A 60 0.74 4.45 -4.41
C GLU A 60 2.26 4.50 -4.63
N VAL A 61 2.73 3.78 -5.64
CA VAL A 61 4.14 3.70 -6.02
C VAL A 61 4.48 4.85 -6.97
N ASN A 62 5.54 5.58 -6.67
CA ASN A 62 5.96 6.71 -7.49
C ASN A 62 6.44 6.25 -8.88
N ARG A 63 5.75 6.69 -9.94
CA ARG A 63 6.01 6.31 -11.34
C ARG A 63 7.47 6.52 -11.78
N ARG A 64 8.14 7.56 -11.29
CA ARG A 64 9.56 7.83 -11.57
C ARG A 64 10.49 6.64 -11.31
N LEU A 65 10.10 5.73 -10.41
CA LEU A 65 10.90 4.57 -10.03
C LEU A 65 10.91 3.49 -11.12
N TYR A 66 9.80 3.34 -11.84
CA TYR A 66 9.58 2.17 -12.68
C TYR A 66 9.23 2.50 -14.14
N MET A 67 8.95 3.76 -14.46
CA MET A 67 8.63 4.17 -15.82
C MET A 67 9.07 5.60 -16.14
N ASP A 68 9.32 5.84 -17.43
CA ASP A 68 9.38 7.19 -17.98
C ASP A 68 7.94 7.72 -18.14
N GLU A 69 7.61 8.78 -17.40
CA GLU A 69 6.25 9.32 -17.35
C GLU A 69 5.79 9.98 -18.65
N ARG A 70 6.73 10.40 -19.52
CA ARG A 70 6.40 11.03 -20.80
C ARG A 70 6.03 10.00 -21.86
N THR A 71 6.69 8.85 -21.82
CA THR A 71 6.60 7.83 -22.87
C THR A 71 5.82 6.59 -22.44
N GLY A 72 5.58 6.41 -21.14
CA GLY A 72 4.93 5.22 -20.59
C GLY A 72 5.82 3.98 -20.54
N LYS A 73 7.08 4.07 -20.99
CA LYS A 73 7.99 2.92 -21.08
C LYS A 73 8.59 2.61 -19.72
N LYS A 74 8.81 1.31 -19.46
CA LYS A 74 9.52 0.84 -18.26
C LYS A 74 10.92 1.46 -18.21
N SER A 75 11.30 1.97 -17.04
CA SER A 75 12.65 2.47 -16.77
C SER A 75 13.59 1.33 -16.36
N ALA A 76 14.88 1.61 -16.22
CA ALA A 76 15.84 0.65 -15.66
C ALA A 76 15.48 0.21 -14.23
N GLY A 77 14.77 1.05 -13.47
CA GLY A 77 14.33 0.75 -12.11
C GLY A 77 13.13 -0.19 -12.02
N PHE A 78 12.42 -0.46 -13.12
CA PHE A 78 11.20 -1.27 -13.11
C PHE A 78 11.36 -2.62 -12.41
N ALA A 79 12.42 -3.36 -12.74
CA ALA A 79 12.64 -4.69 -12.19
C ALA A 79 12.90 -4.65 -10.67
N GLU A 80 13.62 -3.63 -10.19
CA GLU A 80 13.87 -3.45 -8.77
C GLU A 80 12.62 -3.01 -8.02
N THR A 81 11.90 -2.01 -8.53
CA THR A 81 10.65 -1.54 -7.94
C THR A 81 9.62 -2.66 -7.86
N LYS A 82 9.48 -3.45 -8.92
CA LYS A 82 8.59 -4.62 -8.93
C LYS A 82 8.95 -5.60 -7.79
N ARG A 83 10.22 -5.96 -7.64
CA ARG A 83 10.66 -6.87 -6.56
C ARG A 83 10.36 -6.32 -5.17
N LYS A 84 10.62 -5.03 -4.93
CA LYS A 84 10.34 -4.39 -3.64
C LYS A 84 8.84 -4.37 -3.34
N VAL A 85 8.01 -4.06 -4.33
CA VAL A 85 6.55 -4.08 -4.17
C VAL A 85 6.03 -5.50 -3.92
N GLU A 86 6.54 -6.51 -4.61
CA GLU A 86 6.19 -7.91 -4.36
C GLU A 86 6.58 -8.37 -2.95
N GLN A 87 7.77 -7.98 -2.47
CA GLN A 87 8.21 -8.26 -1.10
C GLN A 87 7.33 -7.56 -0.06
N LEU A 88 6.94 -6.31 -0.32
CA LEU A 88 6.06 -5.54 0.55
C LEU A 88 4.65 -6.15 0.61
N ILE A 89 4.10 -6.61 -0.53
CA ILE A 89 2.81 -7.31 -0.57
C ILE A 89 2.89 -8.58 0.28
N ALA A 90 3.95 -9.39 0.09
CA ALA A 90 4.15 -10.61 0.84
C ALA A 90 4.27 -10.36 2.37
N SER A 91 4.91 -9.27 2.80
CA SER A 91 4.98 -8.94 4.24
C SER A 91 3.62 -8.53 4.80
N ILE A 92 2.80 -7.79 4.04
CA ILE A 92 1.43 -7.43 4.42
C ILE A 92 0.53 -8.66 4.57
N GLU A 93 0.70 -9.68 3.74
CA GLU A 93 -0.04 -10.95 3.89
C GLU A 93 0.31 -11.69 5.19
N GLN A 94 1.54 -11.52 5.68
CA GLN A 94 2.02 -12.10 6.94
C GLN A 94 1.70 -11.22 8.16
N TRP A 95 1.29 -9.97 7.97
CA TRP A 95 1.01 -9.04 9.06
C TRP A 95 -0.07 -9.63 10.00
N GLN A 96 0.31 -9.94 11.23
CA GLN A 96 -0.61 -10.38 12.27
C GLN A 96 -0.96 -9.18 13.17
N GLY A 97 -1.93 -8.35 12.75
CA GLY A 97 -2.47 -7.30 13.61
C GLY A 97 -3.04 -7.85 14.92
N GLU A 98 -3.07 -7.02 15.94
CA GLU A 98 -3.66 -7.40 17.23
C GLU A 98 -5.18 -7.62 17.09
N GLY A 99 -5.65 -8.85 17.29
CA GLY A 99 -7.03 -9.14 17.71
C GLY A 99 -8.13 -9.33 16.64
N PHE A 100 -7.92 -10.00 15.51
CA PHE A 100 -9.03 -10.37 14.59
C PHE A 100 -8.84 -11.75 13.91
N MET A 101 -9.92 -12.56 13.85
CA MET A 101 -9.83 -14.01 13.63
C MET A 101 -10.20 -14.54 12.22
N GLU A 102 -10.66 -13.73 11.25
CA GLU A 102 -10.89 -14.16 9.85
C GLU A 102 -10.65 -12.99 8.87
N ARG A 103 -9.99 -13.24 7.72
CA ARG A 103 -9.45 -12.19 6.83
C ARG A 103 -9.86 -12.34 5.36
N GLU A 104 -10.23 -11.22 4.75
CA GLU A 104 -10.11 -10.98 3.31
C GLU A 104 -9.40 -9.61 3.15
N ILE A 105 -8.12 -9.63 2.77
CA ILE A 105 -7.31 -8.42 2.58
C ILE A 105 -7.47 -7.98 1.13
N MET A 106 -8.00 -6.78 0.91
CA MET A 106 -8.14 -6.23 -0.44
C MET A 106 -7.06 -5.18 -0.68
N MET A 107 -6.08 -5.52 -1.51
CA MET A 107 -5.03 -4.60 -1.96
C MET A 107 -5.37 -4.06 -3.35
N GLN A 108 -5.31 -2.73 -3.49
CA GLN A 108 -5.37 -2.07 -4.79
C GLN A 108 -4.07 -1.32 -5.03
N THR A 109 -3.49 -1.54 -6.21
CA THR A 109 -2.34 -0.79 -6.72
C THR A 109 -2.86 0.11 -7.83
N THR A 110 -2.63 1.41 -7.72
CA THR A 110 -2.83 2.34 -8.83
C THR A 110 -1.47 2.70 -9.40
N GLY A 111 -1.25 2.29 -10.64
CA GLY A 111 -0.06 2.62 -11.42
C GLY A 111 -0.04 4.09 -11.77
#